data_AF-A0A7V3K302-F1
#
_entry.id   AF-A0A7V3K302-F1
#
_cell.length_a   1.000
_cell.length_b   1.000
_cell.length_c   1.000
_cell.angle_alpha   90.00
_cell.angle_beta   90.00
_cell.angle_gamma   90.00
#
_symmetry.space_group_name_H-M   'P 1'
#
loop_
_entity.id
_entity.type
_entity.pdbx_description
1 polymer ?
#
loop_
_entity_poly.entity_id
_entity_poly.type
_entity_poly.pdbx_seq_one_letter_code
_entity_poly.pdbx_strand_id
1 'polypeptide(L)' 'GMIVCRNFDIAALEQRGVAAARVQGITSFAEALSAPIESCTAQARQLGVVEGMKGEDALSRFL' A
#
# COMPACT_ATOMS: atom_id res chain seq x y z
N GLY A 1 -1.15 -6.98 -6.12
CA GLY A 1 -0.93 -5.57 -5.70
C GLY A 1 0.42 -5.42 -5.02
N MET A 2 0.88 -4.19 -4.80
CA MET A 2 2.23 -3.91 -4.29
C MET A 2 2.17 -3.01 -3.04
N ILE A 3 3.06 -3.22 -2.08
CA ILE A 3 3.30 -2.25 -1.02
C ILE A 3 4.55 -1.45 -1.35
N VAL A 4 4.43 -0.13 -1.29
CA VAL A 4 5.51 0.79 -1.61
C VAL A 4 5.80 1.71 -0.42
N CYS A 5 7.06 2.10 -0.27
CA CYS A 5 7.46 3.09 0.72
C CYS A 5 7.23 4.53 0.20
N ARG A 6 7.32 5.52 1.08
CA ARG A 6 7.16 6.96 0.75
C ARG A 6 7.97 7.44 -0.46
N ASN A 7 9.09 6.79 -0.76
CA ASN A 7 9.97 7.18 -1.86
C ASN A 7 9.43 6.83 -3.26
N PHE A 8 8.32 6.12 -3.35
CA PHE A 8 7.64 5.79 -4.60
C PHE A 8 6.45 6.71 -4.85
N ASP A 9 6.30 7.14 -6.10
CA ASP A 9 5.17 7.94 -6.55
C ASP A 9 3.92 7.05 -6.73
N ILE A 10 3.03 7.09 -5.75
CA ILE A 10 1.75 6.36 -5.81
C ILE A 10 0.81 6.95 -6.86
N ALA A 11 0.92 8.24 -7.20
CA ALA A 11 0.09 8.85 -8.22
C ALA A 11 0.48 8.32 -9.61
N ALA A 12 1.77 8.11 -9.87
CA ALA A 12 2.22 7.44 -11.09
C ALA A 12 1.68 5.99 -11.20
N LEU A 13 1.55 5.27 -10.08
CA LEU A 13 0.96 3.92 -10.04
C LEU A 13 -0.56 3.95 -10.27
N GLU A 14 -1.25 4.93 -9.69
CA GLU A 14 -2.69 5.20 -9.89
C GLU A 14 -2.98 5.43 -11.37
N GLN A 15 -2.22 6.30 -12.04
CA GLN A 15 -2.37 6.61 -13.47
C GLN A 15 -2.15 5.38 -14.37
N ARG A 16 -1.35 4.42 -13.91
CA ARG A 16 -1.08 3.16 -14.62
C ARG A 16 -2.07 2.04 -14.27
N GLY A 17 -3.03 2.30 -13.39
CA GLY A 17 -4.03 1.33 -12.97
C GLY A 17 -3.49 0.22 -12.06
N VAL A 18 -2.39 0.47 -11.35
CA VAL A 18 -1.74 -0.54 -10.52
C VAL A 18 -2.34 -0.52 -9.11
N ALA A 19 -2.75 -1.67 -8.60
CA ALA A 19 -3.14 -1.83 -7.20
C ALA A 19 -1.91 -1.70 -6.29
N ALA A 20 -1.79 -0.58 -5.59
CA ALA A 20 -0.66 -0.28 -4.72
C ALA A 20 -1.11 0.42 -3.43
N ALA A 21 -0.39 0.14 -2.34
CA ALA A 21 -0.59 0.74 -1.03
C ALA A 21 0.74 1.31 -0.52
N ARG A 22 0.72 2.55 -0.01
CA ARG A 22 1.91 3.27 0.45
C ARG A 22 1.99 3.28 1.96
N VAL A 23 3.17 2.99 2.50
CA VAL A 23 3.49 3.07 3.93
C VAL A 23 4.59 4.11 4.19
N GLN A 24 4.62 4.68 5.40
CA GLN A 24 5.59 5.70 5.82
C GLN A 24 6.19 5.33 7.18
N GLY A 25 7.40 5.85 7.45
CA GLY A 25 8.02 5.77 8.77
C GLY A 25 8.62 4.39 9.05
N ILE A 26 9.09 3.73 7.99
CA ILE A 26 9.62 2.37 8.06
C ILE A 26 11.10 2.35 7.72
N THR A 27 11.87 1.57 8.46
CA THR A 27 13.28 1.28 8.16
C THR A 27 13.53 -0.16 7.76
N SER A 28 12.56 -1.04 7.99
CA SER A 28 12.68 -2.49 7.75
C SER A 28 11.44 -3.06 7.06
N PHE A 29 11.59 -4.20 6.38
CA PHE A 29 10.46 -4.90 5.78
C PHE A 29 9.40 -5.33 6.81
N ALA A 30 9.81 -5.79 7.98
CA ALA A 30 8.90 -6.13 9.07
C ALA A 30 8.06 -4.92 9.54
N GLU A 31 8.67 -3.73 9.56
CA GLU A 31 7.94 -2.50 9.87
C GLU A 31 6.95 -2.16 8.75
N ALA A 32 7.30 -2.36 7.47
CA ALA A 32 6.38 -2.17 6.34
C ALA A 32 5.11 -3.01 6.45
N LEU A 33 5.26 -4.24 6.96
CA LEU A 33 4.18 -5.18 7.19
C LEU A 33 3.27 -4.72 8.35
N SER A 34 3.86 -4.28 9.45
CA SER A 34 3.09 -3.84 10.63
C SER A 34 2.62 -2.38 10.56
N ALA A 35 3.19 -1.56 9.68
CA ALA A 35 2.88 -0.15 9.54
C ALA A 35 1.49 0.05 8.91
N PRO A 36 0.78 1.12 9.30
CA PRO A 36 -0.48 1.48 8.67
C PRO A 36 -0.25 2.02 7.25
N ILE A 37 -1.14 1.64 6.33
CA ILE A 37 -1.21 2.23 4.98
C ILE A 37 -1.54 3.73 5.11
N GLU A 38 -0.66 4.58 4.59
CA GLU A 38 -0.84 6.04 4.54
C GLU A 38 -1.81 6.43 3.41
N SER A 39 -1.68 5.80 2.25
CA SER A 39 -2.49 6.08 1.06
C SER A 39 -2.53 4.86 0.14
N CYS A 40 -3.65 4.60 -0.52
CA CYS A 40 -3.80 3.48 -1.46
C CYS A 40 -4.41 3.94 -2.79
N THR A 41 -4.12 3.20 -3.85
CA THR A 41 -4.68 3.44 -5.19
C THR A 41 -6.16 3.07 -5.25
N ALA A 42 -6.90 3.62 -6.23
CA ALA A 42 -8.30 3.27 -6.46
C ALA A 42 -8.48 1.77 -6.69
N GLN A 43 -7.57 1.12 -7.41
CA GLN A 43 -7.60 -0.32 -7.64
C GLN A 43 -7.36 -1.11 -6.34
N ALA A 44 -6.48 -0.62 -5.47
CA ALA A 44 -6.29 -1.23 -4.15
C ALA A 44 -7.54 -1.07 -3.27
N ARG A 45 -8.20 0.11 -3.30
CA ARG A 45 -9.49 0.32 -2.61
C ARG A 45 -10.58 -0.61 -3.10
N GLN A 46 -10.64 -0.89 -4.40
CA GLN A 46 -11.59 -1.84 -4.98
C GLN A 46 -11.36 -3.28 -4.49
N LEU A 47 -10.12 -3.65 -4.17
CA LEU A 47 -9.77 -4.93 -3.55
C LEU A 47 -9.99 -4.94 -2.01
N GLY A 48 -10.46 -3.82 -1.45
CA GLY A 48 -10.76 -3.66 -0.04
C GLY A 48 -9.57 -3.29 0.82
N VAL A 49 -8.48 -2.79 0.23
CA VAL A 49 -7.39 -2.12 0.96
C VAL A 49 -7.84 -0.71 1.34
N VAL A 50 -7.67 -0.32 2.59
CA VAL A 50 -8.05 1.01 3.09
C VAL A 50 -6.91 1.67 3.84
N GLU A 51 -6.93 3.00 3.90
CA GLU A 51 -6.01 3.79 4.70
C GLU A 51 -6.14 3.41 6.19
N GLY A 52 -5.01 3.30 6.89
CA GLY A 52 -4.95 2.82 8.27
C GLY A 52 -4.92 1.29 8.44
N MET A 53 -5.17 0.51 7.39
CA MET A 53 -4.98 -0.95 7.41
C MET A 53 -3.50 -1.30 7.59
N LYS A 54 -3.17 -2.43 8.25
CA LYS A 54 -1.77 -2.88 8.30
C LYS A 54 -1.28 -3.33 6.92
N GLY A 55 0.00 -3.19 6.66
CA GLY A 55 0.64 -3.72 5.45
C GLY A 55 0.38 -5.21 5.23
N GLU A 56 0.41 -6.04 6.27
CA GLU A 56 0.10 -7.48 6.19
C GLU A 56 -1.32 -7.77 5.70
N ASP A 57 -2.30 -7.04 6.23
CA ASP A 57 -3.69 -7.15 5.82
C ASP A 57 -3.87 -6.68 4.37
N ALA A 58 -3.20 -5.58 3.98
CA ALA A 58 -3.24 -5.07 2.61
C ALA A 58 -2.64 -6.07 1.61
N LEU A 59 -1.52 -6.71 1.96
CA LEU A 59 -0.89 -7.78 1.17
C LEU A 59 -1.83 -8.97 0.98
N SER A 60 -2.57 -9.33 2.02
CA SER A 60 -3.54 -10.43 1.97
C SER A 60 -4.73 -10.14 1.04
N ARG A 61 -5.06 -8.87 0.77
CA ARG A 61 -6.10 -8.48 -0.20
C ARG A 61 -5.62 -8.44 -1.66
N PHE A 62 -4.32 -8.57 -1.85
CA PHE A 62 -3.70 -8.55 -3.18
C PHE A 62 -3.49 -9.94 -3.79
N LEU A 63 -3.73 -10.99 -3.01
CA LEU A 63 -3.77 -12.42 -3.39
C LEU A 63 -5.20 -12.82 -3.75
#